data_AF-A0A8C9LJS7-F1
#
_entry.id   AF-A0A8C9LJS7-F1
#
_cell.length_a   1.000
_cell.length_b   1.000
_cell.length_c   1.000
_cell.angle_alpha   90.00
_cell.angle_beta   90.00
_cell.angle_gamma   90.00
#
_symmetry.space_group_name_H-M   'P 1'
#
loop_
_entity.id
_entity.type
_entity.pdbx_description
1 polymer ?
#
loop_
_entity_poly.entity_id
_entity_poly.type
_entity_poly.pdbx_seq_one_letter_code
_entity_poly.pdbx_strand_id
1 'polypeptide(L)'
;MPGGVPTNGPSPGLAVPKTHPNTKNGPIDSPGGASHGNPTSLQPQGATQTCPNCHADPGRQTTKSTGSVDTQTSSQMALDSRRGCGPRHRFLDLSPIAAMIPLLLAALLCVPAGALTCYGDSGQPVDWFVVYKLPALRGSGEAAQRGLQYKYLDESSGGWRDGRGLIDSPEGAVGRSLQPLYRSNTSQLAFLLYNDQRPQARKAQGSSKRGHTKGVLLLDRDGGFWLVHSVPDFPPLASSAAYSWPHSACTYGQTLLCVSFPFAQFSKIGKQLTYTYPQVYDYHLKGIFAQEFPDLENVIKGYHVSQEPWNSSVTLTSQAGAVFQSFAKFSKFGDDLYSGWLAAALGTNLQVQFWHKTVGVLPSNCSDTWQVLNVNQIAFPGPGGPSFNSTEDHSKWCVSPKGPWTCVGDMNRNQGEEQRGGGTLCAQLPALWKAFQPLVKNYQPCNGMARKPSRDYKI
;
A
#
# COMPACT_ATOMS: atom_id res chain seq x y z
N MET A 1 51.49 72.88 -28.73
CA MET A 1 51.27 73.68 -27.51
C MET A 1 51.00 72.72 -26.35
N PRO A 2 51.73 72.82 -25.23
CA PRO A 2 51.52 72.05 -23.99
C PRO A 2 50.35 72.66 -23.17
N GLY A 3 49.92 72.18 -22.00
CA GLY A 3 50.31 71.07 -21.12
C GLY A 3 49.73 71.32 -19.71
N GLY A 4 49.87 70.39 -18.74
CA GLY A 4 49.43 70.64 -17.36
C GLY A 4 49.27 69.40 -16.47
N VAL A 5 50.27 69.13 -15.63
CA VAL A 5 50.27 68.16 -14.51
C VAL A 5 50.73 68.92 -13.26
N PRO A 6 50.00 68.85 -12.11
CA PRO A 6 50.53 68.23 -10.88
C PRO A 6 49.44 67.63 -9.93
N THR A 7 49.69 66.86 -8.86
CA THR A 7 50.71 65.86 -8.42
C THR A 7 50.12 65.01 -7.24
N ASN A 8 50.83 63.97 -6.78
CA ASN A 8 50.95 63.38 -5.41
C ASN A 8 49.79 63.55 -4.38
N GLY A 9 49.32 62.57 -3.59
CA GLY A 9 49.72 61.20 -3.16
C GLY A 9 49.09 60.94 -1.76
N PRO A 10 49.42 59.90 -0.94
CA PRO A 10 49.95 58.55 -1.19
C PRO A 10 48.96 57.42 -0.78
N SER A 11 49.35 56.14 -0.89
CA SER A 11 48.66 54.98 -0.27
C SER A 11 49.46 54.38 0.89
N PRO A 12 48.78 53.81 1.90
CA PRO A 12 48.86 52.34 2.14
C PRO A 12 47.47 51.76 2.53
N GLY A 13 47.22 50.46 2.69
CA GLY A 13 48.00 49.21 2.57
C GLY A 13 47.16 48.05 3.14
N LEU A 14 47.27 46.83 2.60
CA LEU A 14 46.47 45.68 3.07
C LEU A 14 46.87 45.18 4.47
N ALA A 15 45.90 44.75 5.29
CA ALA A 15 46.14 43.78 6.35
C ALA A 15 44.89 42.94 6.72
N VAL A 16 45.13 41.65 6.97
CA VAL A 16 44.19 40.62 7.45
C VAL A 16 44.24 40.53 8.98
N PRO A 17 43.15 40.13 9.69
CA PRO A 17 43.27 39.54 11.02
C PRO A 17 43.11 38.01 11.02
N LYS A 18 43.98 37.33 11.78
CA LYS A 18 43.97 35.88 12.03
C LYS A 18 43.22 35.53 13.34
N THR A 19 43.08 34.23 13.58
CA THR A 19 42.38 33.51 14.67
C THR A 19 43.07 33.46 16.05
N HIS A 20 42.26 33.27 17.12
CA HIS A 20 42.56 32.62 18.43
C HIS A 20 43.46 33.38 19.46
N PRO A 21 43.48 33.04 20.78
CA PRO A 21 42.96 31.83 21.49
C PRO A 21 42.17 32.05 22.84
N ASN A 22 41.90 30.91 23.54
CA ASN A 22 41.28 30.67 24.88
C ASN A 22 41.82 31.51 26.08
N THR A 23 41.12 31.70 27.23
CA THR A 23 40.91 30.68 28.31
C THR A 23 39.90 31.01 29.47
N LYS A 24 39.24 29.95 29.96
CA LYS A 24 38.81 29.56 31.36
C LYS A 24 38.35 30.58 32.43
N ASN A 25 37.18 30.30 33.04
CA ASN A 25 37.03 29.82 34.44
C ASN A 25 35.56 29.37 34.74
N GLY A 26 35.34 28.45 35.69
CA GLY A 26 34.02 28.04 36.24
C GLY A 26 34.06 28.08 37.78
N PRO A 27 33.39 27.19 38.57
CA PRO A 27 32.12 26.46 38.40
C PRO A 27 31.11 26.77 39.56
N ILE A 28 29.89 26.20 39.56
CA ILE A 28 28.98 26.15 40.75
C ILE A 28 28.27 24.79 40.83
N ASP A 29 28.00 24.33 42.06
CA ASP A 29 27.77 22.94 42.50
C ASP A 29 26.36 22.33 42.36
N SER A 30 26.31 21.02 42.63
CA SER A 30 25.11 20.20 42.93
C SER A 30 25.07 19.77 44.41
N PRO A 31 23.92 19.29 44.89
CA PRO A 31 23.87 17.97 45.58
C PRO A 31 22.74 17.09 44.96
N GLY A 32 22.74 15.75 44.93
CA GLY A 32 23.33 14.73 45.82
C GLY A 32 22.24 14.13 46.72
N GLY A 33 21.95 12.82 46.80
CA GLY A 33 22.46 11.62 46.11
C GLY A 33 21.84 10.31 46.68
N ALA A 34 22.28 9.14 46.18
CA ALA A 34 21.98 7.75 46.66
C ALA A 34 20.55 7.19 46.41
N SER A 35 20.30 5.87 46.28
CA SER A 35 21.15 4.68 46.48
C SER A 35 20.82 3.49 45.54
N HIS A 36 21.53 2.36 45.69
CA HIS A 36 21.62 1.22 44.76
C HIS A 36 20.44 0.23 44.74
N GLY A 37 20.30 -0.49 43.62
CA GLY A 37 19.58 -1.78 43.53
C GLY A 37 19.88 -2.54 42.22
N ASN A 38 20.78 -3.53 42.27
CA ASN A 38 20.99 -4.51 41.19
C ASN A 38 19.98 -5.67 41.39
N PRO A 39 19.54 -6.39 40.34
CA PRO A 39 20.00 -7.79 40.30
C PRO A 39 20.23 -8.42 38.91
N THR A 40 21.19 -9.34 38.96
CA THR A 40 21.47 -10.55 38.15
C THR A 40 20.43 -11.14 37.20
N SER A 41 20.96 -11.76 36.14
CA SER A 41 20.29 -12.73 35.25
C SER A 41 19.72 -13.94 35.98
N LEU A 42 18.60 -14.49 35.48
CA LEU A 42 18.25 -15.92 35.53
C LEU A 42 17.16 -16.23 34.50
N GLN A 43 17.51 -16.99 33.46
CA GLN A 43 16.63 -18.03 32.90
C GLN A 43 16.70 -19.24 33.86
N PRO A 44 15.71 -20.17 33.94
CA PRO A 44 15.18 -20.83 32.74
C PRO A 44 13.73 -21.39 32.84
N GLN A 45 13.41 -22.23 31.84
CA GLN A 45 12.35 -23.23 31.76
C GLN A 45 10.91 -22.74 31.55
N GLY A 46 10.20 -23.47 30.69
CA GLY A 46 8.83 -23.19 30.29
C GLY A 46 7.84 -24.13 30.95
N ALA A 47 6.56 -23.80 30.81
CA ALA A 47 5.45 -24.70 31.11
C ALA A 47 4.41 -24.59 30.00
N THR A 48 4.16 -25.71 29.32
CA THR A 48 2.94 -25.92 28.53
C THR A 48 1.72 -25.83 29.44
N GLN A 49 0.74 -24.99 29.11
CA GLN A 49 -0.55 -24.98 29.78
C GLN A 49 -1.64 -25.45 28.81
N THR A 50 -2.11 -26.68 29.04
CA THR A 50 -3.22 -27.31 28.34
C THR A 50 -4.55 -26.81 28.89
N CYS A 51 -5.51 -26.54 28.00
CA CYS A 51 -6.91 -26.35 28.40
C CYS A 51 -7.57 -27.73 28.66
N PRO A 52 -8.42 -27.87 29.69
CA PRO A 52 -8.98 -29.16 30.08
C PRO A 52 -10.18 -29.62 29.22
N ASN A 53 -10.37 -30.94 29.19
CA ASN A 53 -11.46 -31.63 28.50
C ASN A 53 -12.86 -31.25 29.00
N CYS A 54 -13.84 -31.29 28.09
CA CYS A 54 -15.24 -31.60 28.40
C CYS A 54 -15.76 -32.62 27.38
N HIS A 55 -15.61 -33.91 27.70
CA HIS A 55 -16.35 -35.01 27.06
C HIS A 55 -17.27 -35.62 28.11
N ALA A 56 -18.54 -35.81 27.74
CA ALA A 56 -19.50 -36.61 28.48
C ALA A 56 -20.16 -37.60 27.51
N ASP A 57 -20.31 -38.85 27.96
CA ASP A 57 -20.67 -40.03 27.17
C ASP A 57 -22.22 -40.17 27.02
N PRO A 58 -22.75 -40.97 26.07
CA PRO A 58 -24.17 -40.94 25.71
C PRO A 58 -25.07 -41.85 26.55
N GLY A 59 -26.29 -41.38 26.81
CA GLY A 59 -27.35 -42.13 27.47
C GLY A 59 -28.11 -43.10 26.53
N ARG A 60 -28.35 -44.32 27.02
CA ARG A 60 -29.03 -45.44 26.31
C ARG A 60 -30.46 -45.63 26.83
N GLN A 61 -31.48 -45.53 25.97
CA GLN A 61 -32.85 -46.03 26.22
C GLN A 61 -33.48 -46.49 24.87
N THR A 62 -33.63 -47.79 24.63
CA THR A 62 -34.77 -48.69 24.94
C THR A 62 -35.96 -48.62 23.98
N THR A 63 -36.41 -49.80 23.59
CA THR A 63 -37.42 -50.15 22.58
C THR A 63 -38.86 -49.79 22.95
N LYS A 64 -39.73 -49.65 21.93
CA LYS A 64 -41.09 -50.21 21.97
C LYS A 64 -41.66 -50.42 20.56
N SER A 65 -42.45 -51.48 20.42
CA SER A 65 -43.06 -51.96 19.17
C SER A 65 -44.57 -51.76 19.14
N THR A 66 -45.12 -51.58 17.93
CA THR A 66 -46.48 -51.91 17.42
C THR A 66 -46.42 -51.63 15.90
N GLY A 67 -47.16 -52.28 15.01
CA GLY A 67 -48.17 -53.35 15.11
C GLY A 67 -49.12 -53.25 13.89
N SER A 68 -49.69 -54.38 13.44
CA SER A 68 -50.57 -54.52 12.25
C SER A 68 -49.89 -54.39 10.87
N VAL A 69 -50.19 -55.13 9.79
CA VAL A 69 -50.83 -56.44 9.43
C VAL A 69 -51.38 -56.29 8.00
N ASP A 70 -51.50 -57.40 7.27
CA ASP A 70 -52.19 -57.63 5.97
C ASP A 70 -51.34 -57.76 4.68
N THR A 71 -51.61 -58.70 3.77
CA THR A 71 -52.02 -60.13 3.87
C THR A 71 -51.82 -60.82 2.50
N GLN A 72 -51.47 -62.13 2.47
CA GLN A 72 -51.74 -63.10 1.36
C GLN A 72 -51.04 -62.86 -0.03
N THR A 73 -50.82 -63.82 -0.95
CA THR A 73 -51.08 -65.28 -1.03
C THR A 73 -50.13 -66.00 -2.03
N SER A 74 -50.02 -67.34 -1.94
CA SER A 74 -49.61 -68.35 -2.96
C SER A 74 -48.36 -68.13 -3.85
N SER A 75 -47.35 -69.01 -3.83
CA SER A 75 -47.31 -70.45 -4.20
C SER A 75 -47.34 -70.75 -5.71
N GLN A 76 -46.22 -71.24 -6.26
CA GLN A 76 -46.20 -72.43 -7.13
C GLN A 76 -44.75 -72.98 -7.26
N MET A 77 -44.58 -74.30 -7.23
CA MET A 77 -43.33 -74.99 -7.61
C MET A 77 -43.40 -75.42 -9.08
N ALA A 78 -42.25 -75.50 -9.75
CA ALA A 78 -42.07 -76.32 -10.96
C ALA A 78 -40.62 -76.84 -11.05
N LEU A 79 -40.41 -77.93 -11.78
CA LEU A 79 -39.30 -78.87 -11.62
C LEU A 79 -38.38 -79.01 -12.87
N ASP A 80 -37.11 -79.29 -12.57
CA ASP A 80 -36.20 -80.21 -13.28
C ASP A 80 -35.31 -79.79 -14.49
N SER A 81 -34.17 -80.49 -14.53
CA SER A 81 -33.32 -80.89 -15.67
C SER A 81 -32.16 -80.02 -16.22
N ARG A 82 -30.99 -80.27 -15.60
CA ARG A 82 -29.76 -80.85 -16.21
C ARG A 82 -28.87 -80.04 -17.21
N ARG A 83 -27.61 -79.89 -16.74
CA ARG A 83 -26.29 -79.96 -17.44
C ARG A 83 -25.82 -78.79 -18.32
N GLY A 84 -24.57 -78.36 -18.05
CA GLY A 84 -23.74 -77.57 -18.97
C GLY A 84 -22.61 -76.81 -18.27
N CYS A 85 -21.39 -77.37 -18.21
CA CYS A 85 -20.21 -76.63 -17.75
C CYS A 85 -19.62 -75.77 -18.89
N GLY A 86 -19.28 -74.51 -18.57
CA GLY A 86 -18.51 -73.62 -19.43
C GLY A 86 -18.15 -72.33 -18.68
N PRO A 87 -16.90 -71.82 -18.78
CA PRO A 87 -16.45 -70.69 -17.97
C PRO A 87 -17.06 -69.36 -18.47
N ARG A 88 -17.97 -68.78 -17.68
CA ARG A 88 -18.44 -67.41 -17.92
C ARG A 88 -17.44 -66.41 -17.39
N HIS A 89 -16.62 -65.84 -18.27
CA HIS A 89 -16.02 -64.53 -18.01
C HIS A 89 -17.15 -63.51 -17.82
N ARG A 90 -17.40 -63.09 -16.58
CA ARG A 90 -18.17 -61.88 -16.32
C ARG A 90 -17.25 -60.69 -16.62
N PHE A 91 -17.42 -60.09 -17.79
CA PHE A 91 -17.08 -58.68 -17.93
C PHE A 91 -17.95 -57.92 -16.93
N LEU A 92 -17.31 -57.29 -15.94
CA LEU A 92 -17.94 -56.26 -15.13
C LEU A 92 -17.98 -55.00 -16.00
N ASP A 93 -19.12 -54.73 -16.63
CA ASP A 93 -19.38 -53.43 -17.23
C ASP A 93 -19.40 -52.38 -16.12
N LEU A 94 -18.23 -51.81 -15.86
CA LEU A 94 -18.08 -50.57 -15.12
C LEU A 94 -18.76 -49.47 -15.93
N SER A 95 -20.02 -49.22 -15.60
CA SER A 95 -20.81 -48.13 -16.20
C SER A 95 -19.97 -46.84 -16.20
N PRO A 96 -19.81 -46.16 -17.36
CA PRO A 96 -18.93 -44.98 -17.47
C PRO A 96 -19.33 -43.85 -16.51
N ILE A 97 -20.58 -43.85 -16.04
CA ILE A 97 -21.11 -42.95 -15.01
C ILE A 97 -20.32 -43.09 -13.69
N ALA A 98 -19.93 -44.30 -13.29
CA ALA A 98 -19.22 -44.55 -12.03
C ALA A 98 -17.79 -43.99 -12.02
N ALA A 99 -17.14 -43.88 -13.19
CA ALA A 99 -15.82 -43.26 -13.33
C ALA A 99 -15.91 -41.71 -13.39
N MET A 100 -17.05 -41.16 -13.80
CA MET A 100 -17.25 -39.71 -13.88
C MET A 100 -17.49 -39.07 -12.51
N ILE A 101 -18.12 -39.78 -11.56
CA ILE A 101 -18.39 -39.27 -10.20
C ILE A 101 -17.11 -38.82 -9.46
N PRO A 102 -16.04 -39.63 -9.32
CA PRO A 102 -14.81 -39.17 -8.67
C PRO A 102 -14.10 -38.06 -9.46
N LEU A 103 -14.25 -38.01 -10.80
CA LEU A 103 -13.69 -36.95 -11.63
C LEU A 103 -14.41 -35.61 -11.41
N LEU A 104 -15.74 -35.61 -11.33
CA LEU A 104 -16.54 -34.44 -10.97
C LEU A 104 -16.27 -33.99 -9.53
N LEU A 105 -16.16 -34.92 -8.57
CA LEU A 105 -15.78 -34.56 -7.19
C LEU A 105 -14.36 -33.99 -7.13
N ALA A 106 -13.40 -34.52 -7.89
CA ALA A 106 -12.06 -33.95 -7.98
C ALA A 106 -12.08 -32.54 -8.60
N ALA A 107 -12.90 -32.30 -9.62
CA ALA A 107 -13.09 -30.97 -10.22
C ALA A 107 -13.80 -29.98 -9.28
N LEU A 108 -14.77 -30.44 -8.47
CA LEU A 108 -15.45 -29.64 -7.44
C LEU A 108 -14.58 -29.37 -6.20
N LEU A 109 -13.64 -30.26 -5.88
CA LEU A 109 -12.65 -30.08 -4.81
C LEU A 109 -11.40 -29.31 -5.28
N CYS A 110 -11.19 -29.19 -6.60
CA CYS A 110 -10.23 -28.28 -7.17
C CYS A 110 -10.79 -26.85 -7.09
N VAL A 111 -10.81 -26.30 -5.88
CA VAL A 111 -10.92 -24.85 -5.69
C VAL A 111 -9.73 -24.26 -6.45
N PRO A 112 -9.94 -23.53 -7.57
CA PRO A 112 -8.82 -22.88 -8.24
C PRO A 112 -8.17 -21.96 -7.21
N ALA A 113 -6.85 -22.05 -7.07
CA ALA A 113 -6.11 -21.08 -6.29
C ALA A 113 -6.43 -19.71 -6.90
N GLY A 114 -7.26 -18.92 -6.22
CA GLY A 114 -7.83 -17.70 -6.79
C GLY A 114 -6.68 -16.76 -7.13
N ALA A 115 -6.62 -16.35 -8.41
CA ALA A 115 -5.55 -15.52 -8.96
C ALA A 115 -5.25 -14.33 -8.03
N LEU A 116 -3.97 -14.06 -7.82
CA LEU A 116 -3.55 -13.06 -6.84
C LEU A 116 -3.92 -11.64 -7.31
N THR A 117 -4.84 -11.01 -6.59
CA THR A 117 -5.59 -9.83 -7.02
C THR A 117 -5.93 -8.95 -5.82
N CYS A 118 -6.25 -7.68 -6.05
CA CYS A 118 -6.95 -6.87 -5.06
C CYS A 118 -8.32 -7.51 -4.73
N TYR A 119 -8.65 -7.61 -3.45
CA TYR A 119 -9.97 -8.02 -2.96
C TYR A 119 -10.69 -6.81 -2.39
N GLY A 120 -11.92 -6.56 -2.84
CA GLY A 120 -12.74 -5.47 -2.35
C GLY A 120 -13.41 -5.75 -1.02
N ASP A 121 -14.05 -4.74 -0.45
CA ASP A 121 -14.76 -4.84 0.84
C ASP A 121 -15.89 -5.89 0.81
N SER A 122 -16.51 -6.12 -0.34
CA SER A 122 -17.48 -7.21 -0.57
C SER A 122 -16.90 -8.60 -0.27
N GLY A 123 -15.58 -8.76 -0.30
CA GLY A 123 -14.86 -10.04 -0.24
C GLY A 123 -14.65 -10.67 -1.61
N GLN A 124 -15.00 -9.97 -2.70
CA GLN A 124 -14.79 -10.42 -4.08
C GLN A 124 -13.51 -9.80 -4.67
N PRO A 125 -12.87 -10.45 -5.66
CA PRO A 125 -11.87 -9.83 -6.52
C PRO A 125 -12.36 -8.50 -7.11
N VAL A 126 -11.48 -7.50 -7.17
CA VAL A 126 -11.69 -6.25 -7.89
C VAL A 126 -10.45 -5.90 -8.70
N ASP A 127 -10.64 -5.17 -9.80
CA ASP A 127 -9.52 -4.70 -10.63
C ASP A 127 -8.69 -3.61 -9.95
N TRP A 128 -9.36 -2.73 -9.21
CA TRP A 128 -8.72 -1.73 -8.35
C TRP A 128 -9.65 -1.34 -7.20
N PHE A 129 -9.06 -0.81 -6.13
CA PHE A 129 -9.80 -0.09 -5.09
C PHE A 129 -8.99 1.03 -4.49
N VAL A 130 -9.67 2.02 -3.92
CA VAL A 130 -9.09 3.03 -3.06
C VAL A 130 -9.72 2.95 -1.67
N VAL A 131 -8.87 2.95 -0.65
CA VAL A 131 -9.24 3.13 0.75
C VAL A 131 -8.72 4.47 1.23
N TYR A 132 -9.60 5.23 1.88
CA TYR A 132 -9.29 6.50 2.54
C TYR A 132 -9.58 6.34 4.04
N LYS A 133 -8.57 6.00 4.83
CA LYS A 133 -8.71 5.94 6.28
C LYS A 133 -8.89 7.36 6.81
N LEU A 134 -9.92 7.56 7.63
CA LEU A 134 -10.27 8.86 8.21
C LEU A 134 -9.34 9.20 9.39
N PRO A 135 -9.06 10.50 9.64
CA PRO A 135 -8.32 10.91 10.83
C PRO A 135 -9.08 10.61 12.14
N ALA A 136 -8.37 10.66 13.26
CA ALA A 136 -8.91 10.49 14.61
C ALA A 136 -9.72 11.72 15.08
N LEU A 137 -10.82 12.02 14.38
CA LEU A 137 -11.71 13.16 14.65
C LEU A 137 -12.15 13.22 16.12
N ARG A 138 -12.41 14.42 16.63
CA ARG A 138 -12.93 14.63 17.99
C ARG A 138 -14.45 14.43 18.00
N GLY A 139 -14.96 13.68 18.98
CA GLY A 139 -16.40 13.52 19.20
C GLY A 139 -17.11 12.41 18.39
N SER A 140 -16.38 11.64 17.57
CA SER A 140 -16.94 10.57 16.76
C SER A 140 -16.66 9.17 17.33
N GLY A 141 -17.71 8.44 17.73
CA GLY A 141 -17.68 7.01 18.00
C GLY A 141 -16.99 6.57 19.30
N GLU A 142 -16.89 5.26 19.48
CA GLU A 142 -16.18 4.64 20.60
C GLU A 142 -14.68 4.96 20.55
N ALA A 143 -14.07 5.21 21.72
CA ALA A 143 -12.66 5.58 21.80
C ALA A 143 -11.70 4.53 21.19
N ALA A 144 -12.07 3.24 21.24
CA ALA A 144 -11.28 2.15 20.67
C ALA A 144 -11.26 2.14 19.13
N GLN A 145 -12.32 2.63 18.47
CA GLN A 145 -12.45 2.63 17.00
C GLN A 145 -11.89 3.92 16.36
N ARG A 146 -11.42 4.85 17.19
CA ARG A 146 -11.12 6.22 16.78
C ARG A 146 -9.92 6.29 15.84
N GLY A 147 -10.15 6.77 14.62
CA GLY A 147 -9.13 6.83 13.58
C GLY A 147 -8.83 5.47 12.91
N LEU A 148 -9.70 4.47 13.08
CA LEU A 148 -9.66 3.20 12.34
C LEU A 148 -10.77 3.10 11.28
N GLN A 149 -11.76 3.98 11.30
CA GLN A 149 -12.78 4.10 10.26
C GLN A 149 -12.15 4.51 8.92
N TYR A 150 -12.68 4.00 7.81
CA TYR A 150 -12.28 4.37 6.46
C TYR A 150 -13.48 4.52 5.52
N LYS A 151 -13.29 5.28 4.45
CA LYS A 151 -14.14 5.29 3.27
C LYS A 151 -13.52 4.41 2.19
N TYR A 152 -14.37 3.76 1.41
CA TYR A 152 -14.00 2.78 0.41
C TYR A 152 -14.57 3.14 -0.97
N LEU A 153 -13.82 2.87 -2.04
CA LEU A 153 -14.19 3.10 -3.43
C LEU A 153 -13.61 1.98 -4.33
N ASP A 154 -14.46 1.35 -5.14
CA ASP A 154 -14.08 0.51 -6.28
C ASP A 154 -14.90 0.93 -7.51
N GLU A 155 -14.74 0.23 -8.64
CA GLU A 155 -15.52 0.44 -9.87
C GLU A 155 -17.05 0.36 -9.63
N SER A 156 -17.50 -0.56 -8.78
CA SER A 156 -18.91 -0.84 -8.48
C SER A 156 -19.53 0.07 -7.42
N SER A 157 -18.72 0.75 -6.59
CA SER A 157 -19.21 1.52 -5.44
C SER A 157 -20.15 2.68 -5.78
N GLY A 158 -20.08 3.22 -7.00
CA GLY A 158 -20.84 4.41 -7.41
C GLY A 158 -20.43 5.73 -6.71
N GLY A 159 -19.42 5.69 -5.84
CA GLY A 159 -18.95 6.80 -5.01
C GLY A 159 -18.24 6.29 -3.75
N TRP A 160 -17.94 7.18 -2.81
CA TRP A 160 -17.41 6.79 -1.50
C TRP A 160 -18.50 6.14 -0.64
N ARG A 161 -18.28 4.88 -0.23
CA ARG A 161 -19.07 4.21 0.82
C ARG A 161 -18.27 4.14 2.12
N ASP A 162 -18.94 3.91 3.24
CA ASP A 162 -18.25 3.51 4.47
C ASP A 162 -17.60 2.14 4.28
N GLY A 163 -16.41 1.96 4.88
CA GLY A 163 -15.72 0.70 4.90
C GLY A 163 -16.54 -0.38 5.61
N ARG A 164 -16.38 -1.64 5.22
CA ARG A 164 -17.12 -2.78 5.80
C ARG A 164 -16.89 -2.97 7.30
N GLY A 165 -15.81 -2.41 7.82
CA GLY A 165 -15.43 -2.46 9.23
C GLY A 165 -14.33 -1.45 9.51
N LEU A 166 -13.44 -1.79 10.45
CA LEU A 166 -12.27 -0.99 10.77
C LEU A 166 -11.06 -1.39 9.90
N ILE A 167 -10.11 -0.47 9.72
CA ILE A 167 -8.97 -0.67 8.82
C ILE A 167 -7.98 -1.75 9.31
N ASP A 168 -8.01 -2.07 10.60
CA ASP A 168 -7.21 -3.11 11.27
C ASP A 168 -7.84 -4.51 11.19
N SER A 169 -9.09 -4.63 10.75
CA SER A 169 -9.74 -5.91 10.51
C SER A 169 -9.19 -6.59 9.23
N PRO A 170 -8.85 -7.90 9.29
CA PRO A 170 -8.45 -8.67 8.12
C PRO A 170 -9.61 -8.93 7.14
N GLU A 171 -10.87 -8.62 7.52
CA GLU A 171 -12.08 -8.74 6.71
C GLU A 171 -12.35 -7.54 5.79
N GLY A 172 -11.62 -6.42 5.94
CA GLY A 172 -11.65 -5.28 5.01
C GLY A 172 -10.76 -5.49 3.78
N ALA A 173 -10.94 -4.70 2.72
CA ALA A 173 -10.24 -4.88 1.44
C ALA A 173 -8.71 -4.98 1.54
N VAL A 174 -8.07 -4.12 2.35
CA VAL A 174 -6.62 -4.11 2.56
C VAL A 174 -6.17 -5.41 3.25
N GLY A 175 -6.87 -5.80 4.31
CA GLY A 175 -6.58 -7.03 5.07
C GLY A 175 -6.75 -8.29 4.23
N ARG A 176 -7.83 -8.38 3.43
CA ARG A 176 -8.07 -9.50 2.50
C ARG A 176 -7.00 -9.60 1.42
N SER A 177 -6.67 -8.47 0.78
CA SER A 177 -5.69 -8.42 -0.30
C SER A 177 -4.30 -8.82 0.18
N LEU A 178 -3.91 -8.44 1.40
CA LEU A 178 -2.64 -8.82 2.01
C LEU A 178 -2.66 -10.19 2.69
N GLN A 179 -3.80 -10.84 2.86
CA GLN A 179 -3.88 -12.13 3.54
C GLN A 179 -2.94 -13.21 2.96
N PRO A 180 -2.74 -13.33 1.62
CA PRO A 180 -1.80 -14.30 1.05
C PRO A 180 -0.33 -14.10 1.47
N LEU A 181 0.09 -12.86 1.77
CA LEU A 181 1.46 -12.52 2.21
C LEU A 181 1.82 -13.21 3.54
N TYR A 182 0.83 -13.44 4.40
CA TYR A 182 1.01 -13.94 5.77
C TYR A 182 0.74 -15.44 5.92
N ARG A 183 0.39 -16.15 4.84
CA ARG A 183 0.17 -17.60 4.85
C ARG A 183 1.51 -18.33 4.77
N SER A 184 1.59 -19.52 5.36
CA SER A 184 2.83 -20.30 5.49
C SER A 184 3.42 -20.84 4.18
N ASN A 185 2.75 -20.71 3.03
CA ASN A 185 3.24 -21.13 1.72
C ASN A 185 3.47 -19.93 0.77
N THR A 186 4.38 -19.02 1.13
CA THR A 186 4.85 -17.95 0.23
C THR A 186 5.83 -18.43 -0.83
N SER A 187 6.19 -19.73 -0.89
CA SER A 187 7.21 -20.28 -1.80
C SER A 187 6.89 -20.14 -3.30
N GLN A 188 5.61 -19.93 -3.63
CA GLN A 188 5.11 -19.73 -4.99
C GLN A 188 4.86 -18.26 -5.32
N LEU A 189 4.99 -17.36 -4.34
CA LEU A 189 4.74 -15.93 -4.45
C LEU A 189 6.06 -15.16 -4.56
N ALA A 190 6.07 -14.09 -5.34
CA ALA A 190 7.04 -13.03 -5.17
C ALA A 190 6.40 -11.82 -4.47
N PHE A 191 7.18 -11.11 -3.65
CA PHE A 191 6.74 -9.88 -3.01
C PHE A 191 7.89 -8.90 -2.76
N LEU A 192 7.54 -7.63 -2.65
CA LEU A 192 8.42 -6.53 -2.30
C LEU A 192 7.68 -5.56 -1.37
N LEU A 193 8.11 -5.45 -0.11
CA LEU A 193 7.57 -4.50 0.85
C LEU A 193 8.55 -3.33 1.00
N TYR A 194 8.09 -2.10 0.76
CA TYR A 194 8.93 -0.92 0.81
C TYR A 194 8.26 0.26 1.50
N ASN A 195 9.01 0.97 2.34
CA ASN A 195 8.53 2.10 3.12
C ASN A 195 9.75 2.88 3.67
N ASP A 196 9.83 4.19 3.43
CA ASP A 196 10.89 5.05 4.01
C ASP A 196 10.77 5.22 5.54
N GLN A 197 9.63 4.81 6.10
CA GLN A 197 9.35 4.67 7.53
C GLN A 197 8.97 3.22 7.81
N ARG A 198 9.93 2.30 7.62
CA ARG A 198 9.70 0.84 7.72
C ARG A 198 9.37 0.36 9.15
N PRO A 199 8.55 -0.70 9.29
CA PRO A 199 8.29 -1.33 10.58
C PRO A 199 9.57 -1.74 11.32
N GLN A 200 9.50 -1.76 12.66
CA GLN A 200 10.54 -2.27 13.57
C GLN A 200 11.92 -1.56 13.50
N ALA A 201 12.07 -0.47 12.74
CA ALA A 201 13.32 0.27 12.70
C ALA A 201 13.54 1.10 13.98
N ARG A 202 14.50 0.71 14.83
CA ARG A 202 15.16 1.63 15.76
C ARG A 202 15.81 2.77 14.96
N LYS A 203 15.12 3.91 14.84
CA LYS A 203 15.53 5.20 14.22
C LYS A 203 16.81 5.09 13.38
N ALA A 204 16.73 4.42 12.23
CA ALA A 204 17.91 4.17 11.42
C ALA A 204 18.43 5.49 10.82
N GLN A 205 19.59 5.96 11.29
CA GLN A 205 20.29 7.10 10.71
C GLN A 205 20.68 6.75 9.26
N GLY A 206 19.89 7.23 8.29
CA GLY A 206 20.10 6.93 6.87
C GLY A 206 18.90 7.11 5.94
N SER A 207 17.66 7.29 6.45
CA SER A 207 16.45 7.41 5.61
C SER A 207 16.48 8.57 4.62
N SER A 208 17.24 9.63 4.88
CA SER A 208 17.32 10.83 4.03
C SER A 208 17.85 10.60 2.61
N LYS A 209 18.51 9.46 2.34
CA LYS A 209 18.99 9.11 0.99
C LYS A 209 17.97 8.37 0.13
N ARG A 210 16.87 7.86 0.71
CA ARG A 210 15.83 7.08 0.01
C ARG A 210 14.63 7.96 -0.33
N GLY A 211 13.86 7.56 -1.35
CA GLY A 211 12.66 8.27 -1.75
C GLY A 211 11.60 8.36 -0.65
N HIS A 212 10.69 9.34 -0.77
CA HIS A 212 9.43 9.36 -0.01
C HIS A 212 8.46 8.43 -0.72
N THR A 213 8.60 7.13 -0.51
CA THR A 213 7.81 6.15 -1.25
C THR A 213 7.51 4.90 -0.43
N LYS A 214 6.26 4.41 -0.56
CA LYS A 214 5.73 3.31 0.26
C LYS A 214 4.75 2.46 -0.54
N GLY A 215 4.84 1.14 -0.39
CA GLY A 215 3.95 0.22 -1.09
C GLY A 215 4.28 -1.25 -0.94
N VAL A 216 3.44 -2.05 -1.60
CA VAL A 216 3.53 -3.52 -1.64
C VAL A 216 3.40 -3.97 -3.09
N LEU A 217 4.35 -4.78 -3.54
CA LEU A 217 4.13 -5.70 -4.67
C LEU A 217 3.88 -7.09 -4.11
N LEU A 218 2.86 -7.76 -4.61
CA LEU A 218 2.57 -9.16 -4.31
C LEU A 218 2.06 -9.81 -5.61
N LEU A 219 2.76 -10.84 -6.10
CA LEU A 219 2.47 -11.48 -7.38
C LEU A 219 2.77 -13.00 -7.37
N ASP A 220 2.07 -13.71 -8.24
CA ASP A 220 2.32 -15.10 -8.65
C ASP A 220 2.60 -15.16 -10.17
N ARG A 221 2.49 -16.34 -10.79
CA ARG A 221 2.76 -16.53 -12.22
C ARG A 221 1.67 -15.98 -13.15
N ASP A 222 0.45 -15.82 -12.65
CA ASP A 222 -0.72 -15.39 -13.43
C ASP A 222 -0.90 -13.87 -13.35
N GLY A 223 -0.57 -13.28 -12.21
CA GLY A 223 -0.61 -11.84 -12.01
C GLY A 223 -0.30 -11.43 -10.58
N GLY A 224 -0.79 -10.28 -10.17
CA GLY A 224 -0.61 -9.78 -8.81
C GLY A 224 -1.30 -8.44 -8.61
N PHE A 225 -0.90 -7.72 -7.57
CA PHE A 225 -1.27 -6.33 -7.40
C PHE A 225 -0.09 -5.44 -6.96
N TRP A 226 -0.26 -4.14 -7.23
CA TRP A 226 0.54 -3.08 -6.63
C TRP A 226 -0.35 -2.25 -5.70
N LEU A 227 0.03 -2.17 -4.43
CA LEU A 227 -0.59 -1.30 -3.43
C LEU A 227 0.32 -0.09 -3.20
N VAL A 228 -0.10 1.11 -3.61
CA VAL A 228 0.58 2.38 -3.31
C VAL A 228 -0.12 3.03 -2.11
N HIS A 229 0.64 3.50 -1.11
CA HIS A 229 0.03 4.06 0.11
C HIS A 229 0.85 5.17 0.78
N SER A 230 0.19 5.93 1.66
CA SER A 230 0.84 6.95 2.49
C SER A 230 1.20 6.51 3.93
N VAL A 231 0.84 5.27 4.30
CA VAL A 231 0.89 4.72 5.67
C VAL A 231 2.34 4.44 6.16
N PRO A 232 2.83 5.06 7.25
CA PRO A 232 4.10 4.69 7.88
C PRO A 232 4.00 3.36 8.63
N ASP A 233 5.14 2.69 8.87
CA ASP A 233 5.25 1.42 9.62
C ASP A 233 4.36 0.28 9.06
N PHE A 234 4.05 0.32 7.76
CA PHE A 234 3.11 -0.59 7.09
C PHE A 234 3.66 -1.12 5.75
N PRO A 235 3.26 -2.33 5.34
CA PRO A 235 2.65 -3.39 6.16
C PRO A 235 3.64 -4.08 7.12
N PRO A 236 3.16 -4.87 8.10
CA PRO A 236 4.00 -5.81 8.86
C PRO A 236 4.81 -6.74 7.94
N LEU A 237 5.99 -7.17 8.42
CA LEU A 237 6.85 -8.19 7.78
C LEU A 237 6.05 -9.44 7.42
N ALA A 238 6.37 -10.12 6.33
CA ALA A 238 5.68 -11.36 5.92
C ALA A 238 5.75 -12.46 7.00
N SER A 239 6.80 -12.45 7.82
CA SER A 239 6.96 -13.33 8.99
C SER A 239 6.05 -13.03 10.19
N SER A 240 5.26 -11.95 10.16
CA SER A 240 4.39 -11.53 11.28
C SER A 240 3.15 -12.41 11.48
N ALA A 241 2.96 -13.46 10.66
CA ALA A 241 1.86 -14.42 10.65
C ALA A 241 0.42 -13.88 10.45
N ALA A 242 0.20 -12.56 10.59
CA ALA A 242 -1.09 -11.93 10.37
C ALA A 242 -0.97 -10.47 9.89
N TYR A 243 -2.04 -10.01 9.25
CA TYR A 243 -2.30 -8.60 8.98
C TYR A 243 -2.50 -7.82 10.30
N SER A 244 -2.00 -6.60 10.36
CA SER A 244 -2.33 -5.64 11.43
C SER A 244 -2.09 -4.20 10.96
N TRP A 245 -2.80 -3.25 11.59
CA TRP A 245 -2.62 -1.83 11.32
C TRP A 245 -1.65 -1.19 12.34
N PRO A 246 -0.66 -0.38 11.91
CA PRO A 246 0.26 0.23 12.83
C PRO A 246 -0.41 1.35 13.63
N HIS A 247 -0.23 1.31 14.95
CA HIS A 247 -0.78 2.32 15.87
C HIS A 247 -0.34 3.76 15.54
N SER A 248 0.87 3.94 14.97
CA SER A 248 1.38 5.23 14.49
C SER A 248 0.54 5.84 13.37
N ALA A 249 -0.25 5.04 12.65
CA ALA A 249 -1.13 5.48 11.58
C ALA A 249 -2.60 5.71 12.00
N CYS A 250 -2.99 5.52 13.26
CA CYS A 250 -4.39 5.75 13.69
C CYS A 250 -4.77 7.25 13.66
N THR A 251 -3.85 8.14 14.06
CA THR A 251 -4.17 9.56 14.31
C THR A 251 -4.63 10.36 13.08
N TYR A 252 -4.03 10.11 11.92
CA TYR A 252 -4.16 10.98 10.74
C TYR A 252 -4.83 10.25 9.58
N GLY A 253 -5.43 10.99 8.64
CA GLY A 253 -5.97 10.41 7.40
C GLY A 253 -4.89 9.71 6.57
N GLN A 254 -5.26 8.72 5.77
CA GLN A 254 -4.34 7.96 4.91
C GLN A 254 -5.05 7.49 3.64
N THR A 255 -4.33 7.42 2.51
CA THR A 255 -4.84 6.80 1.27
C THR A 255 -4.03 5.56 0.90
N LEU A 256 -4.73 4.55 0.37
CA LEU A 256 -4.17 3.35 -0.23
C LEU A 256 -4.90 3.09 -1.56
N LEU A 257 -4.16 2.91 -2.65
CA LEU A 257 -4.67 2.50 -3.96
C LEU A 257 -4.10 1.11 -4.27
N CYS A 258 -4.97 0.12 -4.41
CA CYS A 258 -4.63 -1.22 -4.89
C CYS A 258 -5.04 -1.31 -6.36
N VAL A 259 -4.15 -1.79 -7.24
CA VAL A 259 -4.47 -2.14 -8.63
C VAL A 259 -3.94 -3.53 -8.95
N SER A 260 -4.83 -4.38 -9.46
CA SER A 260 -4.55 -5.72 -9.96
C SER A 260 -3.92 -5.63 -11.35
N PHE A 261 -2.80 -6.32 -11.57
CA PHE A 261 -2.02 -6.23 -12.80
C PHE A 261 -1.65 -7.61 -13.33
N PRO A 262 -1.69 -7.84 -14.66
CA PRO A 262 -1.16 -9.04 -15.26
C PRO A 262 0.36 -9.05 -15.16
N PHE A 263 0.94 -10.26 -15.06
CA PHE A 263 2.37 -10.51 -14.82
C PHE A 263 3.33 -9.58 -15.61
N ALA A 264 3.05 -9.37 -16.90
CA ALA A 264 3.88 -8.55 -17.80
C ALA A 264 4.04 -7.07 -17.39
N GLN A 265 3.12 -6.49 -16.60
CA GLN A 265 3.25 -5.09 -16.16
C GLN A 265 4.33 -4.93 -15.07
N PHE A 266 4.67 -5.99 -14.32
CA PHE A 266 5.60 -5.89 -13.20
C PHE A 266 7.03 -5.52 -13.61
N SER A 267 7.42 -5.77 -14.88
CA SER A 267 8.66 -5.24 -15.46
C SER A 267 8.67 -3.71 -15.50
N LYS A 268 7.58 -3.08 -15.97
CA LYS A 268 7.42 -1.61 -15.98
C LYS A 268 7.34 -1.03 -14.56
N ILE A 269 6.66 -1.72 -13.64
CA ILE A 269 6.56 -1.32 -12.23
C ILE A 269 7.94 -1.37 -11.58
N GLY A 270 8.72 -2.44 -11.80
CA GLY A 270 10.11 -2.54 -11.38
C GLY A 270 10.96 -1.38 -11.90
N LYS A 271 10.81 -1.03 -13.19
CA LYS A 271 11.48 0.13 -13.78
C LYS A 271 11.12 1.42 -13.05
N GLN A 272 9.84 1.67 -12.76
CA GLN A 272 9.40 2.85 -12.00
C GLN A 272 10.02 2.90 -10.59
N LEU A 273 10.14 1.77 -9.89
CA LEU A 273 10.78 1.72 -8.58
C LEU A 273 12.29 2.03 -8.62
N THR A 274 12.98 1.85 -9.76
CA THR A 274 14.36 2.34 -9.91
C THR A 274 14.47 3.87 -9.88
N TYR A 275 13.39 4.60 -10.20
CA TYR A 275 13.31 6.06 -10.10
C TYR A 275 12.89 6.50 -8.70
N THR A 276 11.93 5.83 -8.07
CA THR A 276 11.49 6.21 -6.72
C THR A 276 12.55 5.93 -5.65
N TYR A 277 13.51 5.04 -5.94
CA TYR A 277 14.60 4.62 -5.04
C TYR A 277 14.12 4.27 -3.62
N PRO A 278 13.23 3.26 -3.50
CA PRO A 278 12.53 2.96 -2.28
C PRO A 278 13.44 2.37 -1.20
N GLN A 279 13.00 2.44 0.05
CA GLN A 279 13.56 1.65 1.14
C GLN A 279 12.82 0.31 1.23
N VAL A 280 13.29 -0.68 0.48
CA VAL A 280 12.84 -2.08 0.65
C VAL A 280 13.22 -2.55 2.06
N TYR A 281 12.35 -3.30 2.72
CA TYR A 281 12.60 -3.83 4.06
C TYR A 281 12.26 -5.30 4.25
N ASP A 282 11.43 -5.87 3.36
CA ASP A 282 11.14 -7.30 3.30
C ASP A 282 10.83 -7.66 1.84
N TYR A 283 11.23 -8.86 1.41
CA TYR A 283 11.07 -9.29 0.02
C TYR A 283 11.20 -10.81 -0.16
N HIS A 284 10.54 -11.33 -1.18
CA HIS A 284 10.82 -12.63 -1.76
C HIS A 284 10.84 -12.48 -3.29
N LEU A 285 12.01 -12.62 -3.90
CA LEU A 285 12.16 -12.61 -5.36
C LEU A 285 13.18 -13.69 -5.73
N LYS A 286 12.71 -14.80 -6.29
CA LYS A 286 13.51 -16.01 -6.57
C LYS A 286 13.05 -16.70 -7.84
N GLY A 287 13.89 -17.56 -8.40
CA GLY A 287 13.56 -18.40 -9.55
C GLY A 287 13.13 -17.56 -10.76
N ILE A 288 11.99 -17.90 -11.36
CA ILE A 288 11.47 -17.20 -12.54
C ILE A 288 11.23 -15.71 -12.29
N PHE A 289 10.72 -15.32 -11.12
CA PHE A 289 10.44 -13.91 -10.81
C PHE A 289 11.70 -13.04 -10.80
N ALA A 290 12.82 -13.61 -10.34
CA ALA A 290 14.13 -12.95 -10.34
C ALA A 290 14.68 -12.76 -11.76
N GLN A 291 14.44 -13.75 -12.65
CA GLN A 291 14.87 -13.73 -14.05
C GLN A 291 14.04 -12.75 -14.90
N GLU A 292 12.72 -12.74 -14.72
CA GLU A 292 11.78 -11.90 -15.47
C GLU A 292 11.80 -10.42 -15.00
N PHE A 293 12.17 -10.16 -13.74
CA PHE A 293 12.15 -8.82 -13.14
C PHE A 293 13.52 -8.35 -12.60
N PRO A 294 14.55 -8.20 -13.46
CA PRO A 294 15.88 -7.76 -13.04
C PRO A 294 15.88 -6.34 -12.44
N ASP A 295 14.94 -5.47 -12.83
CA ASP A 295 14.80 -4.15 -12.19
C ASP A 295 14.28 -4.25 -10.74
N LEU A 296 13.49 -5.28 -10.39
CA LEU A 296 13.12 -5.54 -8.99
C LEU A 296 14.30 -6.08 -8.19
N GLU A 297 15.14 -6.95 -8.77
CA GLU A 297 16.43 -7.31 -8.14
C GLU A 297 17.32 -6.08 -7.90
N ASN A 298 17.40 -5.16 -8.87
CA ASN A 298 18.18 -3.93 -8.76
C ASN A 298 17.66 -3.06 -7.60
N VAL A 299 16.34 -2.89 -7.50
CA VAL A 299 15.68 -2.15 -6.41
C VAL A 299 15.96 -2.79 -5.03
N ILE A 300 15.89 -4.13 -4.92
CA ILE A 300 16.24 -4.88 -3.70
C ILE A 300 17.69 -4.62 -3.30
N LYS A 301 18.62 -4.65 -4.26
CA LYS A 301 20.06 -4.39 -4.05
C LYS A 301 20.36 -2.90 -3.75
N GLY A 302 19.36 -2.01 -3.90
CA GLY A 302 19.52 -0.57 -3.70
C GLY A 302 20.12 0.19 -4.89
N TYR A 303 20.16 -0.43 -6.07
CA TYR A 303 20.42 0.28 -7.32
C TYR A 303 19.21 1.13 -7.71
N HIS A 304 19.48 2.18 -8.46
CA HIS A 304 18.54 3.23 -8.86
C HIS A 304 19.03 3.88 -10.15
N VAL A 305 18.19 4.72 -10.76
CA VAL A 305 18.56 5.46 -11.98
C VAL A 305 19.83 6.31 -11.76
N SER A 306 20.82 6.12 -12.63
CA SER A 306 22.15 6.74 -12.50
C SER A 306 22.44 7.84 -13.54
N GLN A 307 21.58 7.98 -14.56
CA GLN A 307 21.70 8.92 -15.67
C GLN A 307 20.35 9.60 -15.96
N GLU A 308 20.37 10.66 -16.75
CA GLU A 308 19.17 11.37 -17.19
C GLU A 308 18.33 10.56 -18.21
N PRO A 309 17.01 10.79 -18.30
CA PRO A 309 16.20 11.72 -17.49
C PRO A 309 16.01 11.25 -16.04
N TRP A 310 15.84 12.19 -15.09
CA TRP A 310 15.62 11.88 -13.67
C TRP A 310 14.14 11.61 -13.31
N ASN A 311 13.27 11.60 -14.31
CA ASN A 311 11.86 11.24 -14.21
C ASN A 311 11.50 10.19 -15.27
N SER A 312 10.43 9.43 -15.03
CA SER A 312 9.94 8.42 -15.97
C SER A 312 8.46 8.23 -15.78
N SER A 313 7.70 8.27 -16.87
CA SER A 313 6.27 7.97 -16.88
C SER A 313 5.99 6.76 -17.77
N VAL A 314 5.21 5.80 -17.28
CA VAL A 314 4.85 4.58 -18.02
C VAL A 314 3.36 4.29 -17.91
N THR A 315 2.77 3.84 -19.01
CA THR A 315 1.39 3.37 -19.05
C THR A 315 1.32 1.91 -18.61
N LEU A 316 0.48 1.67 -17.61
CA LEU A 316 0.15 0.37 -17.05
C LEU A 316 -1.33 0.06 -17.37
N THR A 317 -1.62 -1.19 -17.67
CA THR A 317 -2.98 -1.68 -17.91
C THR A 317 -3.28 -2.76 -16.87
N SER A 318 -4.34 -2.55 -16.09
CA SER A 318 -4.80 -3.46 -15.04
C SER A 318 -5.35 -4.78 -15.62
N GLN A 319 -5.70 -5.71 -14.74
CA GLN A 319 -6.19 -7.04 -15.11
C GLN A 319 -7.50 -6.98 -15.94
N ALA A 320 -8.40 -6.05 -15.61
CA ALA A 320 -9.66 -5.81 -16.34
C ALA A 320 -9.55 -4.73 -17.44
N GLY A 321 -8.35 -4.20 -17.72
CA GLY A 321 -8.11 -3.27 -18.82
C GLY A 321 -8.17 -1.77 -18.48
N ALA A 322 -8.36 -1.40 -17.21
CA ALA A 322 -8.26 -0.01 -16.78
C ALA A 322 -6.83 0.53 -16.95
N VAL A 323 -6.72 1.76 -17.46
CA VAL A 323 -5.42 2.38 -17.79
C VAL A 323 -4.98 3.33 -16.69
N PHE A 324 -3.80 3.06 -16.15
CA PHE A 324 -3.10 3.88 -15.16
C PHE A 324 -1.80 4.40 -15.76
N GLN A 325 -1.52 5.69 -15.58
CA GLN A 325 -0.23 6.30 -15.89
C GLN A 325 0.57 6.43 -14.58
N SER A 326 1.66 5.68 -14.47
CA SER A 326 2.62 5.84 -13.38
C SER A 326 3.56 7.00 -13.69
N PHE A 327 3.78 7.87 -12.71
CA PHE A 327 4.76 8.95 -12.75
C PHE A 327 5.73 8.79 -11.58
N ALA A 328 7.02 8.63 -11.88
CA ALA A 328 8.08 8.55 -10.88
C ALA A 328 9.17 9.58 -11.14
N LYS A 329 9.62 10.25 -10.07
CA LYS A 329 10.83 11.10 -10.06
C LYS A 329 11.90 10.49 -9.16
N PHE A 330 13.16 10.74 -9.49
CA PHE A 330 14.33 10.51 -8.65
C PHE A 330 14.74 11.80 -7.92
N SER A 331 15.63 11.69 -6.93
CA SER A 331 16.08 12.84 -6.11
C SER A 331 16.74 13.97 -6.91
N LYS A 332 17.40 13.65 -8.03
CA LYS A 332 18.05 14.63 -8.90
C LYS A 332 17.10 15.40 -9.85
N PHE A 333 15.81 15.08 -9.87
CA PHE A 333 14.82 15.79 -10.70
C PHE A 333 14.74 17.30 -10.38
N GLY A 334 15.05 17.71 -9.15
CA GLY A 334 15.32 19.12 -8.84
C GLY A 334 14.11 19.98 -8.45
N ASP A 335 12.89 19.53 -8.71
CA ASP A 335 11.63 20.22 -8.35
C ASP A 335 10.61 19.23 -7.70
N ASP A 336 9.42 19.69 -7.31
CA ASP A 336 8.34 18.83 -6.81
C ASP A 336 7.63 18.10 -7.96
N LEU A 337 7.08 16.91 -7.67
CA LEU A 337 6.42 16.08 -8.67
C LEU A 337 5.27 16.81 -9.39
N TYR A 338 4.52 17.65 -8.67
CA TYR A 338 3.23 18.16 -9.14
C TYR A 338 3.38 19.38 -10.03
N SER A 339 4.12 20.41 -9.59
CA SER A 339 4.34 21.64 -10.37
C SER A 339 5.50 21.50 -11.36
N GLY A 340 6.59 20.83 -10.98
CA GLY A 340 7.74 20.66 -11.87
C GLY A 340 7.47 19.77 -13.07
N TRP A 341 6.39 18.97 -13.07
CA TRP A 341 6.12 18.00 -14.15
C TRP A 341 4.65 17.63 -14.33
N LEU A 342 3.97 17.15 -13.29
CA LEU A 342 2.71 16.41 -13.46
C LEU A 342 1.60 17.26 -14.09
N ALA A 343 1.41 18.51 -13.68
CA ALA A 343 0.36 19.37 -14.23
C ALA A 343 0.55 19.64 -15.74
N ALA A 344 1.81 19.82 -16.17
CA ALA A 344 2.16 19.97 -17.58
C ALA A 344 1.98 18.66 -18.37
N ALA A 345 2.44 17.54 -17.82
CA ALA A 345 2.33 16.22 -18.46
C ALA A 345 0.87 15.73 -18.60
N LEU A 346 -0.01 16.10 -17.68
CA LEU A 346 -1.45 15.78 -17.74
C LEU A 346 -2.28 16.82 -18.50
N GLY A 347 -1.70 17.97 -18.85
CA GLY A 347 -2.39 19.06 -19.55
C GLY A 347 -3.57 19.63 -18.76
N THR A 348 -3.44 19.79 -17.45
CA THR A 348 -4.52 20.30 -16.59
C THR A 348 -4.00 20.94 -15.30
N ASN A 349 -4.77 21.90 -14.78
CA ASN A 349 -4.66 22.32 -13.38
C ASN A 349 -4.87 21.12 -12.45
N LEU A 350 -4.24 21.15 -11.28
CA LEU A 350 -4.34 20.13 -10.24
C LEU A 350 -4.67 20.77 -8.88
N GLN A 351 -5.61 20.17 -8.16
CA GLN A 351 -5.81 20.36 -6.72
C GLN A 351 -5.09 19.20 -6.01
N VAL A 352 -4.10 19.51 -5.17
CA VAL A 352 -3.21 18.52 -4.55
C VAL A 352 -3.38 18.49 -3.03
N GLN A 353 -3.73 17.33 -2.50
CA GLN A 353 -3.73 17.02 -1.08
C GLN A 353 -2.42 16.33 -0.70
N PHE A 354 -1.80 16.79 0.40
CA PHE A 354 -0.61 16.20 1.01
C PHE A 354 -0.55 16.61 2.50
N TRP A 355 0.45 16.11 3.22
CA TRP A 355 0.63 16.42 4.64
C TRP A 355 1.13 17.86 4.84
N HIS A 356 0.28 18.74 5.35
CA HIS A 356 0.63 20.15 5.60
C HIS A 356 1.45 20.37 6.89
N LYS A 357 1.50 19.40 7.81
CA LYS A 357 2.18 19.52 9.11
C LYS A 357 3.69 19.22 9.00
N THR A 358 4.36 19.89 8.05
CA THR A 358 5.78 19.71 7.73
C THR A 358 6.47 21.06 7.53
N VAL A 359 7.80 21.07 7.51
CA VAL A 359 8.60 22.28 7.28
C VAL A 359 8.80 22.51 5.78
N GLY A 360 8.92 23.79 5.37
CA GLY A 360 9.18 24.14 3.97
C GLY A 360 8.08 23.73 3.00
N VAL A 361 6.80 23.76 3.42
CA VAL A 361 5.65 23.52 2.54
C VAL A 361 5.70 24.47 1.34
N LEU A 362 5.58 23.94 0.13
CA LEU A 362 5.56 24.72 -1.09
C LEU A 362 4.19 25.41 -1.25
N PRO A 363 4.12 26.70 -1.65
CA PRO A 363 2.85 27.36 -1.91
C PRO A 363 2.16 26.78 -3.17
N SER A 364 0.87 27.08 -3.34
CA SER A 364 0.19 26.88 -4.61
C SER A 364 0.97 27.56 -5.75
N ASN A 365 1.20 26.84 -6.86
CA ASN A 365 1.91 27.38 -8.02
C ASN A 365 0.91 27.84 -9.09
N CYS A 366 1.06 29.08 -9.56
CA CYS A 366 0.35 29.64 -10.72
C CYS A 366 1.31 30.41 -11.65
N SER A 367 2.62 30.12 -11.60
CA SER A 367 3.62 30.71 -12.51
C SER A 367 3.44 30.21 -13.95
N ASP A 368 2.97 28.97 -14.10
CA ASP A 368 2.92 28.21 -15.35
C ASP A 368 1.50 28.16 -15.92
N THR A 369 1.37 27.68 -17.16
CA THR A 369 0.08 27.45 -17.86
C THR A 369 -0.91 26.64 -17.04
N TRP A 370 -0.41 25.69 -16.23
CA TRP A 370 -1.22 24.78 -15.42
C TRP A 370 -1.00 25.03 -13.93
N GLN A 371 -2.07 25.38 -13.22
CA GLN A 371 -2.02 25.74 -11.80
C GLN A 371 -2.00 24.50 -10.90
N VAL A 372 -1.22 24.55 -9.82
CA VAL A 372 -1.11 23.46 -8.84
C VAL A 372 -1.44 23.98 -7.44
N LEU A 373 -2.70 23.82 -7.05
CA LEU A 373 -3.34 24.40 -5.89
C LEU A 373 -3.30 23.44 -4.70
N ASN A 374 -2.79 23.88 -3.54
CA ASN A 374 -2.79 23.06 -2.32
C ASN A 374 -4.21 22.94 -1.76
N VAL A 375 -4.77 21.74 -1.68
CA VAL A 375 -5.98 21.47 -0.88
C VAL A 375 -5.64 21.76 0.58
N ASN A 376 -6.53 22.46 1.30
CA ASN A 376 -6.33 22.74 2.73
C ASN A 376 -7.46 22.19 3.62
N GLN A 377 -8.61 21.85 3.04
CA GLN A 377 -9.72 21.21 3.72
C GLN A 377 -10.38 20.16 2.83
N ILE A 378 -10.63 18.99 3.42
CA ILE A 378 -11.31 17.85 2.81
C ILE A 378 -12.73 17.78 3.37
N ALA A 379 -13.70 17.38 2.55
CA ALA A 379 -15.00 16.91 3.05
C ALA A 379 -15.57 15.80 2.17
N PHE A 380 -16.00 14.71 2.77
CA PHE A 380 -16.76 13.68 2.06
C PHE A 380 -18.19 14.18 1.79
N PRO A 381 -18.73 13.97 0.58
CA PRO A 381 -20.08 14.40 0.23
C PRO A 381 -21.15 13.62 1.02
N GLY A 382 -22.31 14.25 1.22
CA GLY A 382 -23.48 13.67 1.88
C GLY A 382 -23.76 14.22 3.28
N PRO A 383 -24.99 14.04 3.81
CA PRO A 383 -25.35 14.47 5.16
C PRO A 383 -24.44 13.81 6.22
N GLY A 384 -23.83 14.61 7.10
CA GLY A 384 -22.91 14.09 8.12
C GLY A 384 -21.56 13.58 7.58
N GLY A 385 -21.23 13.83 6.31
CA GLY A 385 -19.95 13.45 5.72
C GLY A 385 -18.76 14.05 6.50
N PRO A 386 -17.72 13.26 6.85
CA PRO A 386 -16.59 13.76 7.62
C PRO A 386 -15.82 14.85 6.87
N SER A 387 -15.41 15.90 7.58
CA SER A 387 -14.61 17.00 7.07
C SER A 387 -13.48 17.33 8.05
N PHE A 388 -12.29 17.61 7.51
CA PHE A 388 -11.06 17.81 8.27
C PHE A 388 -10.05 18.63 7.47
N ASN A 389 -9.03 19.14 8.14
CA ASN A 389 -7.99 19.95 7.51
C ASN A 389 -6.83 19.08 7.01
N SER A 390 -6.09 19.53 6.00
CA SER A 390 -4.89 18.85 5.47
C SER A 390 -3.73 18.75 6.48
N THR A 391 -3.85 19.40 7.64
CA THR A 391 -2.97 19.23 8.81
C THR A 391 -3.27 17.97 9.63
N GLU A 392 -4.44 17.35 9.40
CA GLU A 392 -4.92 16.13 10.04
C GLU A 392 -4.78 14.90 9.12
N ASP A 393 -4.18 15.07 7.94
CA ASP A 393 -4.20 14.06 6.88
C ASP A 393 -2.81 13.79 6.26
N HIS A 394 -2.37 12.53 6.30
CA HIS A 394 -1.16 12.03 5.63
C HIS A 394 -1.42 11.60 4.18
N SER A 395 -2.69 11.51 3.75
CA SER A 395 -3.06 11.14 2.37
C SER A 395 -2.40 12.04 1.35
N LYS A 396 -2.12 11.47 0.18
CA LYS A 396 -1.42 12.14 -0.92
C LYS A 396 -2.08 11.77 -2.22
N TRP A 397 -2.79 12.73 -2.78
CA TRP A 397 -3.54 12.58 -4.01
C TRP A 397 -3.68 13.93 -4.70
N CYS A 398 -3.97 13.90 -5.99
CA CYS A 398 -4.40 15.09 -6.70
C CYS A 398 -5.56 14.78 -7.64
N VAL A 399 -6.34 15.81 -7.93
CA VAL A 399 -7.48 15.74 -8.83
C VAL A 399 -7.49 16.97 -9.73
N SER A 400 -7.88 16.77 -10.98
CA SER A 400 -8.10 17.86 -11.91
C SER A 400 -9.44 18.57 -11.60
N PRO A 401 -9.50 19.91 -11.51
CA PRO A 401 -10.75 20.64 -11.30
C PRO A 401 -11.73 20.49 -12.47
N LYS A 402 -11.21 20.17 -13.66
CA LYS A 402 -11.93 19.93 -14.91
C LYS A 402 -11.20 18.81 -15.66
N GLY A 403 -11.93 17.95 -16.36
CA GLY A 403 -11.35 16.75 -16.99
C GLY A 403 -11.23 15.58 -16.00
N PRO A 404 -10.84 14.38 -16.45
CA PRO A 404 -11.09 13.14 -15.71
C PRO A 404 -9.92 12.65 -14.83
N TRP A 405 -8.87 13.45 -14.63
CA TRP A 405 -7.66 12.98 -13.94
C TRP A 405 -7.80 12.96 -12.42
N THR A 406 -7.53 11.79 -11.84
CA THR A 406 -7.24 11.59 -10.40
C THR A 406 -5.92 10.82 -10.29
N CYS A 407 -5.08 11.20 -9.33
CA CYS A 407 -3.86 10.45 -8.98
C CYS A 407 -3.77 10.19 -7.48
N VAL A 408 -3.31 9.00 -7.09
CA VAL A 408 -3.01 8.62 -5.70
C VAL A 408 -1.55 8.20 -5.61
N GLY A 409 -0.83 8.67 -4.58
CA GLY A 409 0.62 8.46 -4.49
C GLY A 409 1.18 8.56 -3.09
N ASP A 410 2.49 8.78 -3.02
CA ASP A 410 3.28 8.79 -1.79
C ASP A 410 4.16 10.03 -1.60
N MET A 411 4.14 10.98 -2.55
CA MET A 411 4.91 12.24 -2.53
C MET A 411 4.19 13.43 -1.84
N ASN A 412 4.85 14.12 -0.89
CA ASN A 412 4.41 15.42 -0.34
C ASN A 412 4.87 16.62 -1.21
N ARG A 413 4.35 17.84 -0.93
CA ARG A 413 4.83 19.11 -1.52
C ARG A 413 5.56 19.99 -0.49
N ASN A 414 6.80 19.62 -0.18
CA ASN A 414 7.72 20.46 0.61
C ASN A 414 9.12 20.51 -0.04
N GLN A 415 9.94 21.46 0.39
CA GLN A 415 11.30 21.67 -0.12
C GLN A 415 12.22 20.45 0.03
N GLY A 416 12.02 19.64 1.09
CA GLY A 416 12.79 18.41 1.30
C GLY A 416 12.47 17.34 0.25
N GLU A 417 11.20 17.23 -0.16
CA GLU A 417 10.77 16.26 -1.18
C GLU A 417 11.16 16.67 -2.62
N GLU A 418 11.55 17.92 -2.88
CA GLU A 418 12.17 18.31 -4.17
C GLU A 418 13.42 17.45 -4.45
N GLN A 419 14.16 17.09 -3.40
CA GLN A 419 15.40 16.31 -3.46
C GLN A 419 15.22 14.83 -3.10
N ARG A 420 14.00 14.29 -3.14
CA ARG A 420 13.71 12.86 -2.88
C ARG A 420 12.94 12.21 -4.03
N GLY A 421 13.18 10.91 -4.24
CA GLY A 421 12.44 10.11 -5.22
C GLY A 421 11.06 9.71 -4.70
N GLY A 422 10.15 9.32 -5.59
CA GLY A 422 8.78 8.87 -5.28
C GLY A 422 7.82 9.18 -6.43
N GLY A 423 6.52 8.94 -6.26
CA GLY A 423 5.62 8.95 -7.41
C GLY A 423 4.12 8.97 -7.11
N THR A 424 3.35 8.72 -8.18
CA THR A 424 1.89 8.64 -8.14
C THR A 424 1.36 7.79 -9.31
N LEU A 425 0.23 7.11 -9.09
CA LEU A 425 -0.56 6.46 -10.13
C LEU A 425 -1.73 7.37 -10.48
N CYS A 426 -1.77 7.86 -11.72
CA CYS A 426 -2.84 8.67 -12.28
C CYS A 426 -3.76 7.83 -13.17
N ALA A 427 -5.06 8.13 -13.22
CA ALA A 427 -5.98 7.51 -14.17
C ALA A 427 -7.09 8.47 -14.61
N GLN A 428 -7.65 8.23 -15.79
CA GLN A 428 -8.82 8.94 -16.33
C GLN A 428 -10.12 8.16 -16.06
N LEU A 429 -10.26 7.57 -14.87
CA LEU A 429 -11.43 6.75 -14.52
C LEU A 429 -12.57 7.64 -14.02
N PRO A 430 -13.75 7.66 -14.67
CA PRO A 430 -14.86 8.51 -14.26
C PRO A 430 -15.33 8.26 -12.82
N ALA A 431 -15.24 7.02 -12.34
CA ALA A 431 -15.55 6.66 -10.96
C ALA A 431 -14.59 7.31 -9.94
N LEU A 432 -13.27 7.27 -10.21
CA LEU A 432 -12.27 7.94 -9.37
C LEU A 432 -12.46 9.46 -9.38
N TRP A 433 -12.58 10.06 -10.56
CA TRP A 433 -12.68 11.53 -10.65
C TRP A 433 -13.95 12.08 -9.99
N LYS A 434 -15.11 11.47 -10.25
CA LYS A 434 -16.38 11.87 -9.62
C LYS A 434 -16.38 11.68 -8.11
N ALA A 435 -15.60 10.73 -7.58
CA ALA A 435 -15.47 10.52 -6.14
C ALA A 435 -14.47 11.49 -5.50
N PHE A 436 -13.34 11.77 -6.15
CA PHE A 436 -12.26 12.61 -5.59
C PHE A 436 -12.49 14.11 -5.76
N GLN A 437 -13.06 14.58 -6.88
CA GLN A 437 -13.22 16.01 -7.11
C GLN A 437 -14.08 16.69 -6.01
N PRO A 438 -15.23 16.13 -5.57
CA PRO A 438 -16.02 16.71 -4.48
C PRO A 438 -15.34 16.69 -3.10
N LEU A 439 -14.23 15.96 -2.92
CA LEU A 439 -13.49 15.98 -1.66
C LEU A 439 -12.82 17.33 -1.39
N VAL A 440 -12.52 18.11 -2.44
CA VAL A 440 -11.86 19.42 -2.32
C VAL A 440 -12.87 20.46 -1.84
N LYS A 441 -13.00 20.58 -0.51
CA LYS A 441 -13.86 21.60 0.12
C LYS A 441 -13.23 22.99 0.09
N ASN A 442 -11.92 23.07 0.28
CA ASN A 442 -11.19 24.33 0.20
C ASN A 442 -9.72 24.10 -0.21
N TYR A 443 -9.11 25.11 -0.83
CA TYR A 443 -7.72 25.10 -1.28
C TYR A 443 -7.08 26.49 -1.11
N GLN A 444 -5.76 26.51 -1.00
CA GLN A 444 -4.98 27.74 -0.95
C GLN A 444 -4.97 28.41 -2.35
N PRO A 445 -5.48 29.64 -2.50
CA PRO A 445 -5.35 30.38 -3.75
C PRO A 445 -3.89 30.80 -4.01
N CYS A 446 -3.60 31.25 -5.22
CA CYS A 446 -2.29 31.78 -5.56
C CYS A 446 -2.18 33.26 -5.14
N ASN A 447 -1.21 33.56 -4.27
CA ASN A 447 -1.06 34.86 -3.61
C ASN A 447 -0.17 35.85 -4.41
N GLY A 448 -0.28 35.87 -5.74
CA GLY A 448 0.46 36.79 -6.62
C GLY A 448 1.99 36.58 -6.73
N MET A 449 2.62 35.87 -5.79
CA MET A 449 4.03 35.50 -5.86
C MET A 449 4.21 34.24 -6.71
N ALA A 450 4.71 34.40 -7.93
CA ALA A 450 5.17 33.32 -8.78
C ALA A 450 6.26 32.50 -8.07
N ARG A 451 6.09 31.18 -7.95
CA ARG A 451 7.18 30.28 -7.56
C ARG A 451 8.21 30.30 -8.67
N LYS A 452 9.46 30.61 -8.35
CA LYS A 452 10.60 30.34 -9.24
C LYS A 452 10.90 28.83 -9.17
N PRO A 453 11.11 28.15 -10.30
CA PRO A 453 11.64 26.78 -10.31
C PRO A 453 12.92 26.70 -9.48
N SER A 454 13.12 25.59 -8.78
CA SER A 454 14.36 25.37 -8.02
C SER A 454 15.57 25.26 -8.96
N ARG A 455 15.36 24.69 -10.16
CA ARG A 455 16.24 24.75 -11.34
C ARG A 455 15.42 24.69 -12.62
N ASP A 456 15.81 25.43 -13.65
CA ASP A 456 15.22 25.32 -14.99
C ASP A 456 15.60 23.98 -15.63
N TYR A 457 14.64 23.06 -15.77
CA TYR A 457 14.78 21.88 -16.63
C TYR A 457 14.21 22.17 -18.01
N LYS A 458 14.97 21.85 -19.06
CA LYS A 458 14.41 21.72 -20.42
C LYS A 458 13.67 20.40 -20.50
N ILE A 459 12.39 20.48 -20.88
CA ILE A 459 11.49 19.33 -21.17
C ILE A 459 11.96 18.62 -22.44
#